data_AF-A0A0D8XHA4-F1
#
_entry.id   AF-A0A0D8XHA4-F1
#
_cell.length_a   1.000
_cell.length_b   1.000
_cell.length_c   1.000
_cell.angle_alpha   90.00
_cell.angle_beta   90.00
_cell.angle_gamma   90.00
#
_symmetry.space_group_name_H-M   'P 1'
#
loop_
_entity.id
_entity.type
_entity.pdbx_description
1 polymer ?
#
loop_
_entity_poly.entity_id
_entity_poly.type
_entity_poly.pdbx_seq_one_letter_code
_entity_poly.pdbx_strand_id
1 'polypeptide(L)'
;MFVIIDSKAKTSVIVTVKGSCAVDRELAGDFSSEVHVLDEMNTVWNVMLNQTNIRKNHNKFYLIQLLENDSQQNYWVWMRHGRIGYRGQSSLFCFESDLEEAKNVFCKKFKSKTGNEWCERLSFEPVLGKYSLVDIQHETVCITEKENVGSIQISKLDKKIQSLMAFIADVQKMEITASELNYDCLKSPLGESLGIMYNIPDSPFIAGKLTEQQIHQGYLYLKILKSSINANVFDSRYYSIVDKYYTCIPHNQGLRTLPLIKTQQDLDKELLLLETLKNIQNSLKINGENYESETKKSLVDRLYQGMHSDLRPLSRNGEKFEIISKYLYTTHGATHMYSMEIVDIYVVYKESEYRRFKKNIGNRMLLWHGSRINNFYDILSHGLRIAPFEIPNKGYMFGKGIYFADVATKSGNYCYPSNDKRGLLLLAEVECHSKIMLCASRCFSDDEVCIPLGPLEDCSSDGTKYTLLYNEYVVYDVAQVRSRFIVEVKFNM
;
A
#
# COMPACT_ATOMS: atom_id res chain seq x y z
N MET A 1 26.08 0.00 36.80
CA MET A 1 24.91 -0.38 37.62
C MET A 1 23.89 0.73 37.49
N PHE A 2 22.96 0.62 36.54
CA PHE A 2 21.64 1.23 36.60
C PHE A 2 20.70 0.28 35.85
N VAL A 3 19.80 -0.30 36.63
CA VAL A 3 18.70 -1.16 36.21
C VAL A 3 17.51 -0.23 35.98
N ILE A 4 16.89 -0.30 34.81
CA ILE A 4 15.47 0.04 34.66
C ILE A 4 14.82 -1.22 34.11
N ILE A 5 14.16 -1.94 35.01
CA ILE A 5 13.13 -2.92 34.68
C ILE A 5 11.90 -2.10 34.34
N ASP A 6 11.33 -2.28 33.15
CA ASP A 6 9.87 -2.24 33.05
C ASP A 6 9.39 -3.50 32.32
N SER A 7 8.58 -4.23 33.06
CA SER A 7 8.06 -5.55 32.80
C SER A 7 6.75 -5.44 32.04
N LYS A 8 6.73 -5.86 30.79
CA LYS A 8 5.55 -6.53 30.23
C LYS A 8 6.02 -7.79 29.56
N ALA A 9 5.75 -8.92 30.21
CA ALA A 9 5.79 -10.23 29.57
C ALA A 9 4.94 -10.14 28.28
N LYS A 10 5.61 -10.03 27.14
CA LYS A 10 4.97 -10.14 25.83
C LYS A 10 4.86 -11.64 25.56
N THR A 11 3.69 -12.19 25.83
CA THR A 11 3.32 -13.52 25.38
C THR A 11 3.40 -13.55 23.86
N SER A 12 4.36 -14.29 23.31
CA SER A 12 4.38 -14.66 21.89
C SER A 12 3.16 -15.53 21.63
N VAL A 13 2.22 -15.05 20.80
CA VAL A 13 1.04 -15.82 20.39
C VAL A 13 1.41 -16.59 19.12
N ILE A 14 1.39 -17.92 19.21
CA ILE A 14 1.63 -18.81 18.06
C ILE A 14 0.32 -18.91 17.28
N VAL A 15 0.32 -18.53 16.00
CA VAL A 15 -0.80 -18.75 15.09
C VAL A 15 -0.47 -20.00 14.27
N THR A 16 -1.31 -21.03 14.38
CA THR A 16 -1.15 -22.28 13.64
C THR A 16 -1.93 -22.19 12.33
N VAL A 17 -1.23 -22.24 11.19
CA VAL A 17 -1.87 -22.35 9.87
C VAL A 17 -1.81 -23.81 9.45
N LYS A 18 -2.97 -24.46 9.37
CA LYS A 18 -3.13 -25.81 8.83
C LYS A 18 -4.18 -25.76 7.71
N GLY A 19 -3.83 -26.23 6.52
CA GLY A 19 -4.70 -26.13 5.33
C GLY A 19 -4.73 -24.73 4.69
N SER A 20 -5.86 -24.36 4.10
CA SER A 20 -6.04 -23.13 3.28
C SER A 20 -6.35 -21.86 4.07
N CYS A 21 -6.59 -21.96 5.39
CA CYS A 21 -6.92 -20.82 6.25
C CYS A 21 -6.37 -21.01 7.67
N ALA A 22 -5.87 -19.93 8.27
CA ALA A 22 -5.48 -19.90 9.67
C ALA A 22 -6.72 -20.06 10.59
N VAL A 23 -6.54 -20.78 11.70
CA VAL A 23 -7.53 -20.83 12.79
C VAL A 23 -7.44 -19.53 13.59
N ASP A 24 -8.59 -18.97 13.99
CA ASP A 24 -8.64 -17.74 14.78
C ASP A 24 -7.82 -17.85 16.07
N ARG A 25 -6.89 -16.92 16.28
CA ARG A 25 -5.96 -16.90 17.43
C ARG A 25 -6.62 -16.81 18.80
N GLU A 26 -7.89 -16.41 18.84
CA GLU A 26 -8.66 -16.28 20.07
C GLU A 26 -9.26 -17.61 20.53
N LEU A 27 -9.15 -18.66 19.70
CA LEU A 27 -9.41 -20.03 20.08
C LEU A 27 -8.30 -20.51 21.04
N ALA A 28 -8.67 -21.26 22.08
CA ALA A 28 -7.73 -21.65 23.14
C ALA A 28 -6.52 -22.42 22.59
N GLY A 29 -5.31 -22.04 23.04
CA GLY A 29 -4.02 -22.43 22.45
C GLY A 29 -3.87 -23.91 22.11
N ASP A 30 -3.99 -24.79 23.10
CA ASP A 30 -3.82 -26.24 22.88
C ASP A 30 -4.83 -26.78 21.85
N PHE A 31 -6.09 -26.36 21.96
CA PHE A 31 -7.16 -26.78 21.04
C PHE A 31 -6.96 -26.26 19.61
N SER A 32 -6.47 -25.03 19.45
CA SER A 32 -6.15 -24.47 18.13
C SER A 32 -5.05 -25.24 17.38
N SER A 33 -4.26 -26.04 18.09
CA SER A 33 -3.21 -26.85 17.49
C SER A 33 -3.69 -28.23 17.05
N GLU A 34 -4.92 -28.63 17.36
CA GLU A 34 -5.48 -29.95 17.05
C GLU A 34 -6.56 -29.91 15.95
N VAL A 35 -6.87 -28.72 15.44
CA VAL A 35 -7.93 -28.47 14.47
C VAL A 35 -7.43 -27.62 13.31
N HIS A 36 -8.10 -27.74 12.18
CA HIS A 36 -7.92 -26.88 11.01
C HIS A 36 -9.27 -26.36 10.51
N VAL A 37 -9.26 -25.29 9.71
CA VAL A 37 -10.48 -24.80 9.05
C VAL A 37 -10.84 -25.76 7.92
N LEU A 38 -12.08 -26.25 7.88
CA LEU A 38 -12.54 -27.18 6.86
C LEU A 38 -12.41 -26.56 5.46
N ASP A 39 -11.81 -27.33 4.54
CA ASP A 39 -11.71 -27.04 3.12
C ASP A 39 -12.22 -28.23 2.31
N GLU A 40 -13.37 -28.06 1.67
CA GLU A 40 -13.98 -29.08 0.80
C GLU A 40 -14.17 -28.54 -0.61
N MET A 41 -13.67 -29.26 -1.62
CA MET A 41 -13.93 -28.96 -3.04
C MET A 41 -13.65 -27.49 -3.41
N ASN A 42 -12.52 -26.93 -2.96
CA ASN A 42 -12.13 -25.52 -3.11
C ASN A 42 -13.06 -24.52 -2.40
N THR A 43 -13.81 -24.96 -1.39
CA THR A 43 -14.60 -24.11 -0.51
C THR A 43 -14.03 -24.16 0.89
N VAL A 44 -13.34 -23.08 1.25
CA VAL A 44 -12.90 -22.82 2.62
C VAL A 44 -14.10 -22.34 3.44
N TRP A 45 -14.43 -23.07 4.51
CA TRP A 45 -15.55 -22.76 5.41
C TRP A 45 -15.16 -21.72 6.47
N ASN A 46 -14.77 -20.54 5.99
CA ASN A 46 -14.43 -19.37 6.79
C ASN A 46 -15.07 -18.12 6.20
N VAL A 47 -15.58 -17.25 7.06
CA VAL A 47 -16.10 -15.95 6.61
C VAL A 47 -15.92 -14.86 7.65
N MET A 48 -15.47 -13.70 7.18
CA MET A 48 -15.46 -12.47 7.95
C MET A 48 -16.46 -11.48 7.38
N LEU A 49 -17.22 -10.89 8.29
CA LEU A 49 -18.31 -9.97 7.98
C LEU A 49 -18.08 -8.65 8.71
N ASN A 50 -18.35 -7.55 8.02
CA ASN A 50 -18.27 -6.21 8.60
C ASN A 50 -19.61 -5.46 8.47
N GLN A 51 -19.91 -4.59 9.43
CA GLN A 51 -21.04 -3.70 9.41
C GLN A 51 -20.71 -2.36 10.06
N THR A 52 -20.85 -1.28 9.29
CA THR A 52 -20.75 0.08 9.80
C THR A 52 -22.07 0.84 9.66
N ASN A 53 -22.42 1.60 10.71
CA ASN A 53 -23.41 2.66 10.66
C ASN A 53 -22.95 3.80 11.56
N ILE A 54 -22.47 4.88 10.95
CA ILE A 54 -21.82 5.99 11.65
C ILE A 54 -22.81 6.69 12.57
N ARG A 55 -24.06 6.91 12.12
CA ARG A 55 -25.10 7.60 12.90
C ARG A 55 -25.46 6.85 14.19
N LYS A 56 -25.40 5.52 14.18
CA LYS A 56 -25.64 4.67 15.35
C LYS A 56 -24.35 4.28 16.09
N ASN A 57 -23.19 4.81 15.69
CA ASN A 57 -21.87 4.38 16.15
C ASN A 57 -21.68 2.84 16.13
N HIS A 58 -22.24 2.19 15.11
CA HIS A 58 -22.01 0.78 14.87
C HIS A 58 -20.76 0.64 14.00
N ASN A 59 -19.80 -0.14 14.47
CA ASN A 59 -18.61 -0.52 13.72
C ASN A 59 -18.23 -1.95 14.17
N LYS A 60 -18.86 -2.95 13.57
CA LYS A 60 -18.97 -4.31 14.13
C LYS A 60 -18.44 -5.34 13.14
N PHE A 61 -17.73 -6.34 13.66
CA PHE A 61 -17.31 -7.51 12.89
C PHE A 61 -18.03 -8.78 13.36
N TYR A 62 -18.08 -9.78 12.48
CA TYR A 62 -18.53 -11.14 12.79
C TYR A 62 -17.68 -12.14 12.01
N LEU A 63 -17.02 -13.05 12.70
CA LEU A 63 -16.23 -14.16 12.18
C LEU A 63 -17.00 -15.47 12.39
N ILE A 64 -16.99 -16.34 11.39
CA ILE A 64 -17.52 -17.71 11.48
C ILE A 64 -16.50 -18.64 10.82
N GLN A 65 -16.05 -19.65 11.55
CA GLN A 65 -15.15 -20.70 11.08
C GLN A 65 -15.76 -22.08 11.37
N LEU A 66 -15.76 -22.97 10.38
CA LEU A 66 -16.04 -24.39 10.59
C LEU A 66 -14.70 -25.12 10.71
N LEU A 67 -14.51 -25.81 11.82
CA LEU A 67 -13.25 -26.46 12.20
C LEU A 67 -13.43 -27.97 12.18
N GLU A 68 -12.41 -28.69 11.73
CA GLU A 68 -12.32 -30.15 11.74
C GLU A 68 -11.09 -30.57 12.57
N ASN A 69 -11.20 -31.65 13.34
CA ASN A 69 -10.07 -32.22 14.08
C ASN A 69 -9.10 -32.94 13.13
N ASP A 70 -7.80 -32.81 13.36
CA ASP A 70 -6.79 -33.41 12.49
C ASP A 70 -6.71 -34.94 12.59
N SER A 71 -7.12 -35.51 13.72
CA SER A 71 -6.98 -36.94 14.04
C SER A 71 -8.30 -37.69 14.12
N GLN A 72 -9.41 -36.99 14.32
CA GLN A 72 -10.73 -37.57 14.54
C GLN A 72 -11.75 -36.91 13.62
N GLN A 73 -12.84 -37.61 13.27
CA GLN A 73 -13.96 -36.98 12.56
C GLN A 73 -14.83 -36.22 13.57
N ASN A 74 -14.30 -35.10 14.07
CA ASN A 74 -15.01 -34.20 14.97
C ASN A 74 -15.04 -32.79 14.38
N TYR A 75 -16.21 -32.15 14.43
CA TYR A 75 -16.45 -30.84 13.84
C TYR A 75 -16.92 -29.82 14.87
N TRP A 76 -16.47 -28.57 14.69
CA TRP A 76 -16.91 -27.44 15.48
C TRP A 76 -17.25 -26.24 14.61
N VAL A 77 -18.19 -25.41 15.08
CA VAL A 77 -18.39 -24.07 14.53
C VAL A 77 -17.93 -23.04 15.55
N TRP A 78 -16.88 -22.32 15.20
CA TRP A 78 -16.36 -21.19 15.94
C TRP A 78 -16.98 -19.90 15.43
N MET A 79 -17.49 -19.06 16.34
CA MET A 79 -18.00 -17.74 16.01
C MET A 79 -17.40 -16.70 16.93
N ARG A 80 -16.99 -15.56 16.39
CA ARG A 80 -16.49 -14.42 17.16
C ARG A 80 -17.09 -13.12 16.65
N HIS A 81 -17.54 -12.25 17.53
CA HIS A 81 -18.15 -10.99 17.11
C HIS A 81 -17.93 -9.88 18.12
N GLY A 82 -17.88 -8.65 17.63
CA GLY A 82 -17.63 -7.52 18.48
C GLY A 82 -17.48 -6.22 17.72
N ARG A 83 -16.91 -5.22 18.39
CA ARG A 83 -16.50 -3.96 17.77
C ARG A 83 -15.12 -4.14 17.14
N ILE A 84 -14.91 -3.61 15.94
CA ILE A 84 -13.60 -3.61 15.27
C ILE A 84 -12.55 -3.00 16.21
N GLY A 85 -11.35 -3.60 16.29
CA GLY A 85 -10.31 -3.22 17.26
C GLY A 85 -10.41 -3.86 18.65
N TYR A 86 -11.43 -4.67 18.91
CA TYR A 86 -11.63 -5.36 20.20
C TYR A 86 -11.77 -6.86 20.01
N ARG A 87 -11.45 -7.63 21.06
CA ARG A 87 -11.52 -9.10 21.08
C ARG A 87 -12.92 -9.61 20.69
N GLY A 88 -13.95 -9.00 21.26
CA GLY A 88 -15.34 -9.41 21.08
C GLY A 88 -15.74 -10.54 22.02
N GLN A 89 -16.93 -11.09 21.78
CA GLN A 89 -17.45 -12.32 22.38
C GLN A 89 -17.24 -13.47 21.41
N SER A 90 -17.00 -14.67 21.93
CA SER A 90 -16.84 -15.88 21.14
C SER A 90 -17.72 -17.02 21.64
N SER A 91 -17.99 -17.96 20.75
CA SER A 91 -18.75 -19.18 21.02
C SER A 91 -18.21 -20.31 20.16
N LEU A 92 -18.00 -21.47 20.78
CA LEU A 92 -17.60 -22.72 20.11
C LEU A 92 -18.75 -23.73 20.26
N PHE A 93 -19.23 -24.26 19.15
CA PHE A 93 -20.28 -25.28 19.13
C PHE A 93 -19.68 -26.60 18.64
N CYS A 94 -19.85 -27.68 19.40
CA CYS A 94 -19.38 -29.03 19.06
C CYS A 94 -20.49 -29.82 18.38
N PHE A 95 -20.15 -30.55 17.31
CA PHE A 95 -21.08 -31.39 16.55
C PHE A 95 -20.62 -32.85 16.46
N GLU A 96 -19.55 -33.22 17.17
CA GLU A 96 -18.95 -34.56 17.08
C GLU A 96 -18.76 -34.93 15.60
N SER A 97 -19.23 -36.10 15.16
CA SER A 97 -19.10 -36.58 13.78
C SER A 97 -20.15 -36.07 12.79
N ASP A 98 -21.07 -35.19 13.21
CA ASP A 98 -22.13 -34.66 12.34
C ASP A 98 -21.69 -33.40 11.58
N LEU A 99 -21.01 -33.62 10.45
CA LEU A 99 -20.56 -32.56 9.54
C LEU A 99 -21.73 -31.74 8.96
N GLU A 100 -22.83 -32.41 8.62
CA GLU A 100 -23.95 -31.76 7.92
C GLU A 100 -24.69 -30.79 8.87
N GLU A 101 -24.84 -31.14 10.15
CA GLU A 101 -25.41 -30.20 11.12
C GLU A 101 -24.46 -29.03 11.40
N ALA A 102 -23.15 -29.25 11.46
CA ALA A 102 -22.16 -28.16 11.57
C ALA A 102 -22.27 -27.17 10.39
N LYS A 103 -22.35 -27.69 9.15
CA LYS A 103 -22.57 -26.89 7.94
C LYS A 103 -23.91 -26.15 7.98
N ASN A 104 -24.98 -26.80 8.42
CA ASN A 104 -26.29 -26.17 8.57
C ASN A 104 -26.26 -24.99 9.54
N VAL A 105 -25.59 -25.14 10.69
CA VAL A 105 -25.45 -24.05 11.67
C VAL A 105 -24.63 -22.90 11.11
N PHE A 106 -23.54 -23.19 10.39
CA PHE A 106 -22.74 -22.19 9.69
C PHE A 106 -23.61 -21.41 8.69
N CYS A 107 -24.28 -22.10 7.76
CA CYS A 107 -25.11 -21.50 6.72
C CYS A 107 -26.29 -20.69 7.29
N LYS A 108 -27.00 -21.24 8.29
CA LYS A 108 -28.10 -20.53 8.99
C LYS A 108 -27.60 -19.25 9.63
N LYS A 109 -26.41 -19.28 10.26
CA LYS A 109 -25.82 -18.09 10.88
C LYS A 109 -25.44 -17.05 9.82
N PHE A 110 -24.77 -17.48 8.75
CA PHE A 110 -24.41 -16.62 7.63
C PHE A 110 -25.65 -15.91 7.06
N LYS A 111 -26.67 -16.66 6.66
CA LYS A 111 -27.93 -16.12 6.12
C LYS A 111 -28.62 -15.17 7.09
N SER A 112 -28.66 -15.48 8.39
CA SER A 112 -29.24 -14.59 9.40
C SER A 112 -28.53 -13.23 9.46
N LYS A 113 -27.20 -13.22 9.33
CA LYS A 113 -26.36 -12.01 9.45
C LYS A 113 -26.27 -11.19 8.17
N THR A 114 -26.32 -11.84 7.01
CA THR A 114 -26.11 -11.19 5.70
C THR A 114 -27.38 -11.06 4.86
N GLY A 115 -28.37 -11.93 5.07
CA GLY A 115 -29.52 -12.08 4.18
C GLY A 115 -29.24 -12.88 2.89
N ASN A 116 -28.03 -13.41 2.72
CA ASN A 116 -27.61 -14.16 1.53
C ASN A 116 -27.39 -15.64 1.88
N GLU A 117 -27.58 -16.53 0.90
CA GLU A 117 -27.23 -17.95 1.07
C GLU A 117 -25.72 -18.18 0.93
N TRP A 118 -25.17 -19.13 1.70
CA TRP A 118 -23.73 -19.43 1.67
C TRP A 118 -23.27 -19.99 0.31
N CYS A 119 -24.12 -20.79 -0.35
CA CYS A 119 -23.85 -21.32 -1.68
C CYS A 119 -23.77 -20.23 -2.75
N GLU A 120 -24.47 -19.11 -2.56
CA GLU A 120 -24.52 -17.97 -3.50
C GLU A 120 -23.51 -16.87 -3.13
N ARG A 121 -22.56 -17.13 -2.22
CA ARG A 121 -21.59 -16.13 -1.74
C ARG A 121 -20.76 -15.45 -2.83
N LEU A 122 -20.58 -16.09 -3.99
CA LEU A 122 -19.88 -15.50 -5.14
C LEU A 122 -20.70 -14.40 -5.84
N SER A 123 -22.03 -14.43 -5.68
CA SER A 123 -22.98 -13.44 -6.19
C SER A 123 -23.57 -12.60 -5.05
N PHE A 124 -22.78 -12.37 -3.99
CA PHE A 124 -23.23 -11.69 -2.78
C PHE A 124 -23.76 -10.28 -3.05
N GLU A 125 -24.95 -10.00 -2.51
CA GLU A 125 -25.55 -8.67 -2.56
C GLU A 125 -25.67 -8.05 -1.17
N PRO A 126 -25.03 -6.90 -0.90
CA PRO A 126 -25.14 -6.22 0.39
C PRO A 126 -26.57 -5.79 0.70
N VAL A 127 -27.14 -6.31 1.80
CA VAL A 127 -28.48 -5.93 2.27
C VAL A 127 -28.40 -4.77 3.27
N LEU A 128 -29.25 -3.76 3.10
CA LEU A 128 -29.28 -2.59 3.98
C LEU A 128 -29.51 -3.00 5.46
N GLY A 129 -28.62 -2.55 6.35
CA GLY A 129 -28.72 -2.84 7.78
C GLY A 129 -28.30 -4.25 8.19
N LYS A 130 -27.76 -5.04 7.26
CA LYS A 130 -27.11 -6.34 7.52
C LYS A 130 -25.58 -6.22 7.43
N TYR A 131 -24.87 -7.30 7.72
CA TYR A 131 -23.43 -7.36 7.53
C TYR A 131 -23.09 -7.57 6.05
N SER A 132 -21.96 -7.01 5.61
CA SER A 132 -21.37 -7.24 4.30
C SER A 132 -20.20 -8.22 4.40
N LEU A 133 -19.97 -8.98 3.34
CA LEU A 133 -18.75 -9.78 3.19
C LEU A 133 -17.52 -8.87 3.17
N VAL A 134 -16.48 -9.33 3.87
CA VAL A 134 -15.11 -8.92 3.59
C VAL A 134 -14.45 -10.12 2.92
N ASP A 135 -14.34 -10.05 1.59
CA ASP A 135 -13.56 -10.94 0.76
C ASP A 135 -12.14 -11.12 1.33
N ILE A 136 -11.73 -12.37 1.54
CA ILE A 136 -10.43 -12.77 2.09
C ILE A 136 -9.80 -13.69 1.06
N GLN A 137 -8.61 -13.33 0.56
CA GLN A 137 -7.85 -14.25 -0.27
C GLN A 137 -7.29 -15.39 0.59
N HIS A 138 -7.91 -16.56 0.52
CA HIS A 138 -7.35 -17.81 1.07
C HIS A 138 -6.24 -18.33 0.15
N GLU A 139 -5.14 -17.58 0.00
CA GLU A 139 -3.94 -18.13 -0.63
C GLU A 139 -3.35 -19.19 0.30
N THR A 140 -3.33 -20.43 -0.19
CA THR A 140 -2.70 -21.60 0.41
C THR A 140 -1.20 -21.34 0.51
N VAL A 141 -0.70 -21.11 1.73
CA VAL A 141 0.75 -21.18 1.99
C VAL A 141 0.99 -22.51 2.70
N CYS A 142 1.36 -23.52 1.92
CA CYS A 142 1.85 -24.78 2.44
C CYS A 142 3.19 -24.53 3.15
N ILE A 143 3.19 -24.43 4.47
CA ILE A 143 4.43 -24.57 5.24
C ILE A 143 4.56 -26.05 5.57
N THR A 144 5.28 -26.78 4.74
CA THR A 144 5.80 -28.10 5.13
C THR A 144 6.81 -27.90 6.26
N GLU A 145 6.70 -28.75 7.27
CA GLU A 145 7.45 -28.73 8.52
C GLU A 145 8.96 -28.53 8.34
N LYS A 146 9.55 -27.71 9.23
CA LYS A 146 10.96 -27.68 9.64
C LYS A 146 11.96 -28.31 8.66
N GLU A 147 12.25 -27.66 7.55
CA GLU A 147 13.53 -27.88 6.87
C GLU A 147 14.60 -26.98 7.47
N ASN A 148 15.73 -27.59 7.85
CA ASN A 148 16.92 -26.92 8.35
C ASN A 148 17.26 -25.72 7.46
N VAL A 149 17.29 -24.51 8.04
CA VAL A 149 17.75 -23.30 7.38
C VAL A 149 19.20 -23.51 6.96
N GLY A 150 19.41 -23.95 5.73
CA GLY A 150 20.69 -23.84 5.05
C GLY A 150 21.12 -22.38 5.09
N SER A 151 22.41 -22.13 5.31
CA SER A 151 22.99 -20.79 5.44
C SER A 151 22.43 -19.80 4.41
N ILE A 152 21.62 -18.83 4.86
CA ILE A 152 21.09 -17.76 4.00
C ILE A 152 22.27 -17.06 3.34
N GLN A 153 22.28 -16.98 2.02
CA GLN A 153 23.36 -16.34 1.29
C GLN A 153 23.36 -14.83 1.59
N ILE A 154 24.50 -14.29 1.98
CA ILE A 154 24.68 -12.84 2.17
C ILE A 154 24.57 -12.14 0.80
N SER A 155 23.78 -11.06 0.73
CA SER A 155 23.62 -10.28 -0.50
C SER A 155 24.96 -9.78 -1.03
N LYS A 156 25.15 -9.90 -2.35
CA LYS A 156 26.31 -9.37 -3.08
C LYS A 156 26.03 -8.00 -3.71
N LEU A 157 24.84 -7.43 -3.50
CA LEU A 157 24.50 -6.09 -4.00
C LEU A 157 25.34 -5.02 -3.31
N ASP A 158 25.49 -3.87 -3.97
CA ASP A 158 26.17 -2.72 -3.36
C ASP A 158 25.47 -2.31 -2.04
N LYS A 159 26.25 -1.96 -1.01
CA LYS A 159 25.71 -1.59 0.31
C LYS A 159 24.71 -0.44 0.25
N LYS A 160 24.88 0.50 -0.69
CA LYS A 160 23.93 1.61 -0.91
C LYS A 160 22.62 1.10 -1.47
N ILE A 161 22.66 0.13 -2.40
CA ILE A 161 21.45 -0.53 -2.91
C ILE A 161 20.76 -1.28 -1.76
N GLN A 162 21.50 -2.03 -0.95
CA GLN A 162 20.91 -2.73 0.20
C GLN A 162 20.21 -1.76 1.18
N SER A 163 20.85 -0.62 1.47
CA SER A 163 20.28 0.46 2.28
C SER A 163 19.02 1.06 1.65
N LEU A 164 19.04 1.32 0.34
CA LEU A 164 17.88 1.84 -0.40
C LEU A 164 16.73 0.84 -0.38
N MET A 165 16.99 -0.45 -0.62
CA MET A 165 15.97 -1.51 -0.59
C MET A 165 15.33 -1.62 0.79
N ALA A 166 16.14 -1.62 1.85
CA ALA A 166 15.63 -1.60 3.22
C ALA A 166 14.83 -0.33 3.53
N PHE A 167 15.10 0.77 2.83
CA PHE A 167 14.41 2.04 3.02
C PHE A 167 13.05 2.09 2.30
N ILE A 168 12.94 1.55 1.07
CA ILE A 168 11.70 1.62 0.27
C ILE A 168 10.77 0.41 0.43
N ALA A 169 11.29 -0.75 0.85
CA ALA A 169 10.54 -2.00 1.02
C ALA A 169 10.28 -2.32 2.51
N ASP A 170 10.23 -1.29 3.36
CA ASP A 170 10.00 -1.43 4.79
C ASP A 170 8.50 -1.64 5.09
N VAL A 171 8.07 -2.90 5.03
CA VAL A 171 6.68 -3.29 5.32
C VAL A 171 6.24 -2.82 6.72
N GLN A 172 7.14 -2.85 7.71
CA GLN A 172 6.80 -2.42 9.08
C GLN A 172 6.43 -0.94 9.13
N LYS A 173 7.19 -0.08 8.44
CA LYS A 173 6.82 1.35 8.35
C LYS A 173 5.50 1.56 7.61
N MET A 174 5.20 0.77 6.59
CA MET A 174 3.91 0.84 5.90
C MET A 174 2.75 0.43 6.84
N GLU A 175 2.92 -0.62 7.64
CA GLU A 175 1.95 -1.06 8.66
C GLU A 175 1.73 -0.02 9.76
N ILE A 176 2.81 0.63 10.24
CA ILE A 176 2.72 1.74 11.18
C ILE A 176 1.92 2.90 10.55
N THR A 177 2.24 3.26 9.30
CA THR A 177 1.53 4.32 8.57
C THR A 177 0.04 3.99 8.43
N ALA A 178 -0.31 2.77 8.06
CA ALA A 178 -1.71 2.33 7.96
C ALA A 178 -2.41 2.40 9.33
N SER A 179 -1.73 1.99 10.40
CA SER A 179 -2.25 2.07 11.77
C SER A 179 -2.49 3.51 12.23
N GLU A 180 -1.58 4.44 11.91
CA GLU A 180 -1.73 5.88 12.17
C GLU A 180 -2.92 6.49 11.42
N LEU A 181 -3.28 5.90 10.28
CA LEU A 181 -4.47 6.25 9.51
C LEU A 181 -5.75 5.55 10.02
N ASN A 182 -5.70 4.97 11.22
CA ASN A 182 -6.80 4.26 11.89
C ASN A 182 -7.25 2.98 11.18
N TYR A 183 -6.42 2.39 10.33
CA TYR A 183 -6.66 1.05 9.82
C TYR A 183 -6.33 0.01 10.90
N ASP A 184 -7.19 -1.00 11.04
CA ASP A 184 -6.99 -2.05 12.05
C ASP A 184 -6.01 -3.12 11.55
N CYS A 185 -4.70 -2.84 11.62
CA CYS A 185 -3.69 -3.85 11.30
C CYS A 185 -3.76 -5.01 12.30
N LEU A 186 -3.80 -4.75 13.61
CA LEU A 186 -3.56 -5.79 14.62
C LEU A 186 -4.76 -6.69 14.93
N LYS A 187 -6.00 -6.24 14.70
CA LYS A 187 -7.24 -6.92 15.16
C LYS A 187 -8.34 -7.02 14.12
N SER A 188 -8.07 -6.60 12.90
CA SER A 188 -8.83 -7.12 11.79
C SER A 188 -8.50 -8.62 11.69
N PRO A 189 -9.49 -9.53 11.65
CA PRO A 189 -9.26 -10.96 11.43
C PRO A 189 -8.51 -11.29 10.11
N LEU A 190 -8.16 -10.26 9.33
CA LEU A 190 -7.55 -10.31 8.01
C LEU A 190 -6.04 -10.61 8.03
N GLY A 191 -5.25 -10.11 8.99
CA GLY A 191 -3.79 -10.25 8.90
C GLY A 191 -3.19 -11.55 9.44
N GLU A 192 -3.98 -12.62 9.51
CA GLU A 192 -3.60 -13.87 10.19
C GLU A 192 -2.76 -14.84 9.32
N SER A 193 -2.30 -14.43 8.13
CA SER A 193 -1.74 -15.35 7.12
C SER A 193 -0.30 -15.10 6.62
N LEU A 194 0.51 -14.22 7.24
CA LEU A 194 1.91 -14.03 6.80
C LEU A 194 2.95 -13.88 7.93
N GLY A 195 2.55 -14.11 9.18
CA GLY A 195 3.42 -13.97 10.36
C GLY A 195 4.58 -14.98 10.47
N ILE A 196 4.75 -15.93 9.53
CA ILE A 196 5.75 -17.01 9.66
C ILE A 196 6.96 -16.83 8.72
N MET A 197 6.95 -15.86 7.81
CA MET A 197 7.96 -15.84 6.73
C MET A 197 9.32 -15.22 7.09
N TYR A 198 9.51 -14.67 8.30
CA TYR A 198 10.67 -13.79 8.56
C TYR A 198 11.59 -14.12 9.72
N ASN A 199 11.32 -15.10 10.60
CA ASN A 199 12.19 -15.38 11.75
C ASN A 199 12.65 -14.10 12.49
N ILE A 200 11.78 -13.09 12.57
CA ILE A 200 12.00 -11.90 13.41
C ILE A 200 11.20 -12.16 14.68
N PRO A 201 11.86 -12.49 15.80
CA PRO A 201 11.18 -12.53 17.09
C PRO A 201 10.57 -11.13 17.32
N ASP A 202 9.31 -11.07 17.75
CA ASP A 202 8.64 -9.87 18.29
C ASP A 202 7.93 -8.87 17.34
N SER A 203 7.68 -9.19 16.07
CA SER A 203 6.92 -8.29 15.17
C SER A 203 5.48 -8.79 14.92
N PRO A 204 4.44 -7.98 15.22
CA PRO A 204 3.06 -8.32 14.93
C PRO A 204 2.76 -8.04 13.44
N PHE A 205 3.35 -8.83 12.55
CA PHE A 205 3.10 -8.78 11.10
C PHE A 205 1.68 -9.20 10.78
N ILE A 206 0.76 -8.24 10.66
CA ILE A 206 -0.67 -8.48 10.49
C ILE A 206 -1.25 -7.36 9.59
N ALA A 207 -0.80 -7.29 8.33
CA ALA A 207 -1.51 -6.52 7.30
C ALA A 207 -1.69 -7.38 6.06
N GLY A 208 -2.48 -8.44 6.19
CA GLY A 208 -2.79 -9.36 5.11
C GLY A 208 -4.22 -9.19 4.61
N LYS A 209 -4.37 -8.98 3.30
CA LYS A 209 -5.50 -9.48 2.50
C LYS A 209 -6.84 -8.72 2.53
N LEU A 210 -6.84 -7.38 2.50
CA LEU A 210 -7.87 -6.74 1.67
C LEU A 210 -7.61 -7.14 0.21
N THR A 211 -8.64 -7.58 -0.52
CA THR A 211 -8.47 -8.01 -1.92
C THR A 211 -8.24 -6.80 -2.81
N GLU A 212 -7.60 -6.98 -3.97
CA GLU A 212 -7.43 -5.88 -4.93
C GLU A 212 -8.80 -5.29 -5.32
N GLN A 213 -9.82 -6.16 -5.41
CA GLN A 213 -11.19 -5.76 -5.67
C GLN A 213 -11.76 -4.89 -4.53
N GLN A 214 -11.50 -5.21 -3.27
CA GLN A 214 -11.93 -4.39 -2.15
C GLN A 214 -11.25 -3.02 -2.11
N ILE A 215 -9.94 -2.97 -2.32
CA ILE A 215 -9.20 -1.70 -2.41
C ILE A 215 -9.77 -0.86 -3.56
N HIS A 216 -10.05 -1.50 -4.70
CA HIS A 216 -10.69 -0.87 -5.85
C HIS A 216 -12.09 -0.33 -5.51
N GLN A 217 -12.93 -1.09 -4.80
CA GLN A 217 -14.24 -0.62 -4.34
C GLN A 217 -14.10 0.56 -3.36
N GLY A 218 -13.09 0.53 -2.48
CA GLY A 218 -12.72 1.66 -1.63
C GLY A 218 -12.52 2.95 -2.43
N TYR A 219 -11.72 2.90 -3.51
CA TYR A 219 -11.52 4.06 -4.40
C TYR A 219 -12.81 4.55 -5.05
N LEU A 220 -13.69 3.64 -5.49
CA LEU A 220 -14.98 3.99 -6.08
C LEU A 220 -15.87 4.75 -5.08
N TYR A 221 -15.92 4.30 -3.81
CA TYR A 221 -16.66 5.03 -2.78
C TYR A 221 -16.07 6.42 -2.52
N LEU A 222 -14.74 6.53 -2.39
CA LEU A 222 -14.08 7.84 -2.21
C LEU A 222 -14.33 8.78 -3.40
N LYS A 223 -14.42 8.27 -4.64
CA LYS A 223 -14.81 9.07 -5.83
C LYS A 223 -16.22 9.63 -5.73
N ILE A 224 -17.17 8.83 -5.27
CA ILE A 224 -18.55 9.28 -5.06
C ILE A 224 -18.60 10.33 -3.94
N LEU A 225 -17.93 10.07 -2.81
CA LEU A 225 -17.87 11.01 -1.68
C LEU A 225 -17.27 12.35 -2.08
N LYS A 226 -16.22 12.35 -2.90
CA LYS A 226 -15.67 13.59 -3.42
C LYS A 226 -16.66 14.41 -4.23
N SER A 227 -17.48 13.76 -5.05
CA SER A 227 -18.49 14.46 -5.84
C SER A 227 -19.48 15.19 -4.93
N SER A 228 -19.86 14.55 -3.82
CA SER A 228 -20.65 15.15 -2.74
C SER A 228 -19.93 16.31 -2.03
N ILE A 229 -18.63 16.15 -1.70
CA ILE A 229 -17.82 17.20 -1.07
C ILE A 229 -17.71 18.44 -1.97
N ASN A 230 -17.42 18.24 -3.26
CA ASN A 230 -17.28 19.33 -4.23
C ASN A 230 -18.60 20.08 -4.45
N ALA A 231 -19.73 19.35 -4.47
CA ALA A 231 -21.06 19.93 -4.59
C ALA A 231 -21.59 20.51 -3.27
N ASN A 232 -20.89 20.27 -2.15
CA ASN A 232 -21.33 20.60 -0.80
C ASN A 232 -22.71 19.98 -0.43
N VAL A 233 -22.97 18.75 -0.88
CA VAL A 233 -24.24 18.02 -0.65
C VAL A 233 -24.00 16.82 0.28
N PHE A 234 -24.63 16.84 1.47
CA PHE A 234 -24.48 15.82 2.51
C PHE A 234 -25.83 15.19 2.89
N ASP A 235 -26.50 14.62 1.89
CA ASP A 235 -27.81 13.97 2.02
C ASP A 235 -27.73 12.52 2.53
N SER A 236 -28.86 11.81 2.57
CA SER A 236 -28.92 10.40 2.98
C SER A 236 -28.02 9.48 2.13
N ARG A 237 -27.84 9.79 0.83
CA ARG A 237 -26.96 9.06 -0.06
C ARG A 237 -25.51 9.22 0.36
N TYR A 238 -25.06 10.44 0.68
CA TYR A 238 -23.71 10.66 1.22
C TYR A 238 -23.44 9.77 2.44
N TYR A 239 -24.30 9.80 3.47
CA TYR A 239 -24.10 8.97 4.67
C TYR A 239 -24.08 7.46 4.35
N SER A 240 -24.93 7.02 3.42
CA SER A 240 -24.92 5.61 2.98
C SER A 240 -23.60 5.22 2.32
N ILE A 241 -22.98 6.11 1.54
CA ILE A 241 -21.67 5.84 0.93
C ILE A 241 -20.55 5.84 1.97
N VAL A 242 -20.58 6.73 2.98
CA VAL A 242 -19.58 6.70 4.06
C VAL A 242 -19.70 5.40 4.87
N ASP A 243 -20.93 4.97 5.19
CA ASP A 243 -21.17 3.68 5.85
C ASP A 243 -20.63 2.51 5.01
N LYS A 244 -20.86 2.52 3.69
CA LYS A 244 -20.33 1.51 2.76
C LYS A 244 -18.79 1.52 2.69
N TYR A 245 -18.18 2.69 2.67
CA TYR A 245 -16.72 2.83 2.67
C TYR A 245 -16.09 2.20 3.92
N TYR A 246 -16.55 2.56 5.11
CA TYR A 246 -16.01 2.00 6.36
C TYR A 246 -16.39 0.53 6.60
N THR A 247 -17.48 0.07 5.99
CA THR A 247 -17.80 -1.36 5.96
C THR A 247 -16.81 -2.11 5.06
N CYS A 248 -16.44 -1.52 3.92
CA CYS A 248 -15.49 -2.09 2.96
C CYS A 248 -14.03 -2.04 3.45
N ILE A 249 -13.64 -0.95 4.11
CA ILE A 249 -12.28 -0.69 4.60
C ILE A 249 -12.35 -0.59 6.13
N PRO A 250 -12.02 -1.66 6.87
CA PRO A 250 -12.16 -1.70 8.32
C PRO A 250 -11.29 -0.67 9.03
N HIS A 251 -11.91 0.19 9.85
CA HIS A 251 -11.22 1.18 10.66
C HIS A 251 -11.39 0.89 12.15
N ASN A 252 -10.35 1.19 12.93
CA ASN A 252 -10.37 1.12 14.38
C ASN A 252 -10.17 2.51 14.99
N GLN A 253 -11.22 3.00 15.66
CA GLN A 253 -11.18 4.25 16.42
C GLN A 253 -11.57 4.07 17.89
N GLY A 254 -11.38 2.86 18.43
CA GLY A 254 -11.84 2.52 19.76
C GLY A 254 -13.34 2.78 19.90
N LEU A 255 -13.78 3.37 21.01
CA LEU A 255 -15.20 3.66 21.30
C LEU A 255 -15.76 4.89 20.58
N ARG A 256 -14.90 5.70 19.94
CA ARG A 256 -15.33 6.91 19.23
C ARG A 256 -16.08 6.55 17.95
N THR A 257 -17.01 7.42 17.56
CA THR A 257 -17.69 7.33 16.27
C THR A 257 -16.69 7.63 15.16
N LEU A 258 -16.74 6.84 14.08
CA LEU A 258 -15.92 7.07 12.89
C LEU A 258 -16.19 8.47 12.31
N PRO A 259 -15.16 9.20 11.85
CA PRO A 259 -15.31 10.54 11.33
C PRO A 259 -16.10 10.52 10.03
N LEU A 260 -16.72 11.65 9.70
CA LEU A 260 -17.30 11.84 8.38
C LEU A 260 -16.22 12.38 7.45
N ILE A 261 -16.21 11.89 6.20
CA ILE A 261 -15.28 12.34 5.15
C ILE A 261 -15.89 13.56 4.46
N LYS A 262 -15.77 14.75 5.08
CA LYS A 262 -16.44 15.98 4.62
C LYS A 262 -15.52 16.97 3.92
N THR A 263 -14.23 16.92 4.23
CA THR A 263 -13.25 17.86 3.69
C THR A 263 -12.31 17.19 2.70
N GLN A 264 -11.61 17.99 1.90
CA GLN A 264 -10.56 17.47 1.03
C GLN A 264 -9.45 16.78 1.84
N GLN A 265 -9.11 17.30 3.01
CA GLN A 265 -8.08 16.73 3.87
C GLN A 265 -8.48 15.35 4.40
N ASP A 266 -9.76 15.16 4.75
CA ASP A 266 -10.27 13.83 5.15
C ASP A 266 -10.14 12.85 3.98
N LEU A 267 -10.54 13.26 2.78
CA LEU A 267 -10.45 12.43 1.58
C LEU A 267 -8.99 12.04 1.26
N ASP A 268 -8.05 12.97 1.39
CA ASP A 268 -6.63 12.74 1.09
C ASP A 268 -5.99 11.74 2.08
N LYS A 269 -6.43 11.74 3.35
CA LYS A 269 -5.99 10.74 4.34
C LYS A 269 -6.47 9.34 3.99
N GLU A 270 -7.72 9.22 3.55
CA GLU A 270 -8.32 7.95 3.17
C GLU A 270 -7.74 7.41 1.85
N LEU A 271 -7.44 8.29 0.88
CA LEU A 271 -6.73 7.91 -0.34
C LEU A 271 -5.32 7.39 -0.04
N LEU A 272 -4.59 8.08 0.84
CA LEU A 272 -3.29 7.63 1.32
C LEU A 272 -3.37 6.26 1.99
N LEU A 273 -4.42 6.01 2.77
CA LEU A 273 -4.61 4.70 3.39
C LEU A 273 -4.72 3.61 2.32
N LEU A 274 -5.58 3.80 1.31
CA LEU A 274 -5.74 2.82 0.21
C LEU A 274 -4.44 2.61 -0.58
N GLU A 275 -3.67 3.67 -0.83
CA GLU A 275 -2.35 3.56 -1.47
C GLU A 275 -1.38 2.74 -0.62
N THR A 276 -1.34 3.00 0.69
CA THR A 276 -0.48 2.29 1.64
C THR A 276 -0.84 0.81 1.71
N LEU A 277 -2.13 0.48 1.77
CA LEU A 277 -2.63 -0.89 1.78
C LEU A 277 -2.28 -1.64 0.50
N LYS A 278 -2.41 -0.98 -0.66
CA LYS A 278 -1.99 -1.54 -1.95
C LYS A 278 -0.50 -1.83 -2.00
N ASN A 279 0.34 -0.92 -1.48
CA ASN A 279 1.79 -1.12 -1.45
C ASN A 279 2.19 -2.29 -0.54
N ILE A 280 1.52 -2.45 0.61
CA ILE A 280 1.68 -3.62 1.48
C ILE A 280 1.32 -4.89 0.72
N GLN A 281 0.14 -4.93 0.08
CA GLN A 281 -0.30 -6.10 -0.69
C GLN A 281 0.69 -6.50 -1.78
N ASN A 282 1.18 -5.53 -2.56
CA ASN A 282 2.19 -5.77 -3.60
C ASN A 282 3.49 -6.32 -3.00
N SER A 283 3.93 -5.78 -1.87
CA SER A 283 5.13 -6.24 -1.17
C SER A 283 4.98 -7.69 -0.70
N LEU A 284 3.79 -8.10 -0.25
CA LEU A 284 3.53 -9.47 0.18
C LEU A 284 3.51 -10.46 -0.99
N LYS A 285 2.87 -10.11 -2.12
CA LYS A 285 2.82 -10.96 -3.33
C LYS A 285 4.21 -11.35 -3.83
N ILE A 286 5.11 -10.37 -3.92
CA ILE A 286 6.49 -10.57 -4.40
C ILE A 286 7.27 -11.53 -3.51
N ASN A 287 6.96 -11.53 -2.21
CA ASN A 287 7.61 -12.42 -1.27
C ASN A 287 7.04 -13.85 -1.33
N GLY A 288 5.79 -14.04 -1.78
CA GLY A 288 5.13 -15.35 -1.89
C GLY A 288 5.43 -16.13 -3.18
N GLU A 289 5.50 -15.45 -4.34
CA GLU A 289 5.66 -16.12 -5.65
C GLU A 289 7.07 -16.73 -5.89
N ASN A 290 8.07 -16.35 -5.09
CA ASN A 290 9.48 -16.75 -5.30
C ASN A 290 9.94 -17.93 -4.43
N TYR A 291 9.02 -18.63 -3.76
CA TYR A 291 9.38 -19.63 -2.74
C TYR A 291 9.88 -20.97 -3.29
N GLU A 292 9.46 -21.40 -4.48
CA GLU A 292 9.71 -22.78 -4.94
C GLU A 292 11.06 -22.98 -5.68
N SER A 293 11.77 -21.92 -6.10
CA SER A 293 13.05 -22.08 -6.82
C SER A 293 14.23 -21.21 -6.33
N GLU A 294 13.99 -20.21 -5.47
CA GLU A 294 15.02 -19.21 -5.07
C GLU A 294 15.36 -19.19 -3.57
N THR A 295 15.12 -20.29 -2.85
CA THR A 295 15.25 -20.42 -1.38
C THR A 295 16.63 -20.06 -0.80
N LYS A 296 17.67 -19.89 -1.63
CA LYS A 296 19.04 -19.56 -1.18
C LYS A 296 19.39 -18.06 -1.22
N LYS A 297 18.64 -17.21 -1.93
CA LYS A 297 18.96 -15.77 -2.06
C LYS A 297 18.53 -14.99 -0.80
N SER A 298 19.21 -13.87 -0.51
CA SER A 298 18.77 -12.97 0.56
C SER A 298 17.45 -12.28 0.22
N LEU A 299 16.69 -11.85 1.23
CA LEU A 299 15.44 -11.09 1.03
C LEU A 299 15.66 -9.84 0.17
N VAL A 300 16.76 -9.12 0.41
CA VAL A 300 17.11 -7.90 -0.34
C VAL A 300 17.34 -8.21 -1.82
N ASP A 301 17.96 -9.35 -2.14
CA ASP A 301 18.19 -9.75 -3.53
C ASP A 301 16.88 -10.11 -4.25
N ARG A 302 15.94 -10.78 -3.56
CA ARG A 302 14.62 -11.11 -4.12
C ARG A 302 13.81 -9.86 -4.40
N LEU A 303 13.75 -8.94 -3.43
CA LEU A 303 13.09 -7.64 -3.60
C LEU A 303 13.72 -6.83 -4.74
N TYR A 304 15.05 -6.83 -4.83
CA TYR A 304 15.75 -6.13 -5.90
C TYR A 304 15.41 -6.72 -7.28
N GLN A 305 15.35 -8.05 -7.40
CA GLN A 305 14.97 -8.73 -8.64
C GLN A 305 13.51 -8.48 -9.02
N GLY A 306 12.60 -8.46 -8.04
CA GLY A 306 11.18 -8.18 -8.24
C GLY A 306 10.89 -6.78 -8.78
N MET A 307 11.81 -5.81 -8.60
CA MET A 307 11.66 -4.48 -9.22
C MET A 307 11.85 -4.48 -10.74
N HIS A 308 12.47 -5.53 -11.30
CA HIS A 308 12.83 -5.61 -12.72
C HIS A 308 13.52 -4.32 -13.22
N SER A 309 14.37 -3.74 -12.37
CA SER A 309 15.08 -2.48 -12.61
C SER A 309 16.50 -2.57 -12.10
N ASP A 310 17.45 -2.20 -12.95
CA ASP A 310 18.85 -2.13 -12.60
C ASP A 310 19.17 -0.77 -11.98
N LEU A 311 19.58 -0.79 -10.71
CA LEU A 311 20.04 0.39 -9.98
C LEU A 311 21.56 0.36 -9.85
N ARG A 312 22.21 1.49 -10.09
CA ARG A 312 23.66 1.65 -9.90
C ARG A 312 23.96 2.93 -9.13
N PRO A 313 24.61 2.87 -7.95
CA PRO A 313 25.02 4.07 -7.25
C PRO A 313 25.93 4.94 -8.12
N LEU A 314 25.63 6.23 -8.17
CA LEU A 314 26.40 7.20 -8.92
C LEU A 314 27.60 7.66 -8.07
N SER A 315 28.78 7.71 -8.70
CA SER A 315 29.98 8.23 -8.03
C SER A 315 29.84 9.72 -7.73
N ARG A 316 30.16 10.14 -6.49
CA ARG A 316 30.12 11.54 -6.06
C ARG A 316 31.10 12.45 -6.84
N ASN A 317 32.17 11.87 -7.40
CA ASN A 317 33.20 12.62 -8.14
C ASN A 317 32.93 12.68 -9.66
N GLY A 318 31.77 12.19 -10.12
CA GLY A 318 31.43 12.17 -11.55
C GLY A 318 30.72 13.44 -12.01
N GLU A 319 30.94 13.82 -13.27
CA GLU A 319 30.27 14.95 -13.93
C GLU A 319 28.73 14.88 -13.79
N LYS A 320 28.16 13.67 -13.93
CA LYS A 320 26.71 13.44 -13.78
C LYS A 320 26.20 13.83 -12.38
N PHE A 321 26.98 13.53 -11.34
CA PHE A 321 26.61 13.85 -9.97
C PHE A 321 26.64 15.36 -9.75
N GLU A 322 27.67 16.04 -10.27
CA GLU A 322 27.78 17.50 -10.22
C GLU A 322 26.60 18.19 -10.92
N ILE A 323 26.24 17.73 -12.13
CA ILE A 323 25.11 18.28 -12.90
C ILE A 323 23.79 18.11 -12.14
N ILE A 324 23.51 16.92 -11.62
CA ILE A 324 22.26 16.66 -10.88
C ILE A 324 22.23 17.45 -9.56
N SER A 325 23.37 17.54 -8.87
CA SER A 325 23.50 18.34 -7.65
C SER A 325 23.22 19.80 -7.94
N LYS A 326 23.85 20.35 -8.99
CA LYS A 326 23.58 21.71 -9.45
C LYS A 326 22.10 21.87 -9.77
N TYR A 327 21.51 20.97 -10.54
CA TYR A 327 20.09 21.02 -10.90
C TYR A 327 19.16 21.07 -9.67
N LEU A 328 19.43 20.25 -8.65
CA LEU A 328 18.66 20.25 -7.40
C LEU A 328 18.72 21.61 -6.69
N TYR A 329 19.92 22.17 -6.55
CA TYR A 329 20.14 23.40 -5.77
C TYR A 329 19.72 24.68 -6.52
N THR A 330 19.94 24.75 -7.83
CA THR A 330 19.61 25.95 -8.64
C THR A 330 18.13 26.07 -8.94
N THR A 331 17.38 24.97 -8.88
CA THR A 331 15.92 24.96 -9.11
C THR A 331 15.12 24.86 -7.82
N HIS A 332 15.67 25.44 -6.75
CA HIS A 332 14.95 25.65 -5.51
C HIS A 332 13.93 26.78 -5.67
N GLY A 333 12.64 26.45 -5.62
CA GLY A 333 11.56 27.43 -5.65
C GLY A 333 11.66 28.43 -4.49
N ALA A 334 11.72 29.73 -4.82
CA ALA A 334 11.87 30.81 -3.85
C ALA A 334 10.77 30.88 -2.75
N THR A 335 9.58 30.31 -2.99
CA THR A 335 8.49 30.28 -2.02
C THR A 335 8.51 29.05 -1.10
N HIS A 336 9.42 28.10 -1.33
CA HIS A 336 9.49 26.85 -0.58
C HIS A 336 10.49 26.96 0.59
N MET A 337 9.97 26.91 1.82
CA MET A 337 10.70 27.15 3.07
C MET A 337 11.23 25.85 3.69
N TYR A 338 12.11 25.15 2.99
CA TYR A 338 12.93 24.04 3.49
C TYR A 338 14.18 23.91 2.60
N SER A 339 15.10 23.02 2.92
CA SER A 339 16.24 22.67 2.05
C SER A 339 16.35 21.14 1.88
N MET A 340 17.03 20.72 0.83
CA MET A 340 17.29 19.31 0.52
C MET A 340 18.79 19.06 0.43
N GLU A 341 19.28 18.12 1.23
CA GLU A 341 20.66 17.64 1.15
C GLU A 341 20.71 16.30 0.42
N ILE A 342 21.59 16.15 -0.56
CA ILE A 342 21.74 14.88 -1.30
C ILE A 342 22.46 13.86 -0.41
N VAL A 343 21.77 12.76 -0.13
CA VAL A 343 22.34 11.58 0.54
C VAL A 343 23.08 10.73 -0.50
N ASP A 344 22.37 10.29 -1.54
CA ASP A 344 22.93 9.47 -2.61
C ASP A 344 22.13 9.63 -3.91
N ILE A 345 22.75 9.27 -5.04
CA ILE A 345 22.10 9.26 -6.36
C ILE A 345 22.28 7.87 -6.96
N TYR A 346 21.22 7.33 -7.54
CA TYR A 346 21.21 6.02 -8.19
C TYR A 346 20.79 6.19 -9.64
N VAL A 347 21.59 5.67 -10.58
CA VAL A 347 21.18 5.52 -11.98
C VAL A 347 20.14 4.41 -12.05
N VAL A 348 19.05 4.68 -12.76
CA VAL A 348 17.97 3.72 -13.01
C VAL A 348 18.04 3.28 -14.46
N TYR A 349 18.06 1.96 -14.67
CA TYR A 349 17.84 1.37 -15.98
C TYR A 349 16.72 0.33 -15.90
N LYS A 350 15.70 0.52 -16.72
CA LYS A 350 14.57 -0.38 -16.81
C LYS A 350 14.33 -0.75 -18.27
N GLU A 351 14.55 -2.03 -18.59
CA GLU A 351 14.47 -2.55 -19.96
C GLU A 351 13.11 -2.27 -20.61
N SER A 352 12.02 -2.48 -19.87
CA SER A 352 10.66 -2.25 -20.37
C SER A 352 10.38 -0.78 -20.67
N GLU A 353 10.91 0.15 -19.87
CA GLU A 353 10.84 1.58 -20.15
C GLU A 353 11.69 1.94 -21.36
N TYR A 354 12.92 1.42 -21.45
CA TYR A 354 13.80 1.67 -22.59
C TYR A 354 13.17 1.24 -23.92
N ARG A 355 12.54 0.06 -23.97
CA ARG A 355 11.90 -0.47 -25.18
C ARG A 355 10.64 0.29 -25.59
N ARG A 356 9.81 0.70 -24.62
CA ARG A 356 8.54 1.38 -24.90
C ARG A 356 8.69 2.89 -25.14
N PHE A 357 9.82 3.47 -24.74
CA PHE A 357 10.02 4.92 -24.76
C PHE A 357 9.94 5.49 -26.18
N LYS A 358 8.94 6.33 -26.42
CA LYS A 358 8.73 6.98 -27.72
C LYS A 358 9.69 8.15 -27.87
N LYS A 359 10.76 7.95 -28.64
CA LYS A 359 11.75 8.98 -28.96
C LYS A 359 11.24 9.93 -30.06
N ASN A 360 11.79 11.14 -30.07
CA ASN A 360 11.69 12.11 -31.18
C ASN A 360 10.25 12.61 -31.44
N ILE A 361 9.44 12.70 -30.38
CA ILE A 361 8.11 13.30 -30.45
C ILE A 361 8.21 14.82 -30.37
N GLY A 362 9.18 15.34 -29.61
CA GLY A 362 9.35 16.78 -29.44
C GLY A 362 10.56 17.13 -28.60
N ASN A 363 10.35 17.89 -27.53
CA ASN A 363 11.42 18.33 -26.64
C ASN A 363 11.64 17.31 -25.54
N ARG A 364 12.78 16.61 -25.57
CA ARG A 364 13.18 15.65 -24.54
C ARG A 364 13.82 16.38 -23.37
N MET A 365 13.15 16.36 -22.23
CA MET A 365 13.60 17.04 -21.02
C MET A 365 13.85 16.06 -19.89
N LEU A 366 14.83 16.35 -19.04
CA LEU A 366 15.02 15.66 -17.76
C LEU A 366 14.28 16.44 -16.67
N LEU A 367 13.23 15.85 -16.09
CA LEU A 367 12.33 16.53 -15.16
C LEU A 367 12.17 15.78 -13.85
N TRP A 368 11.86 16.52 -12.78
CA TRP A 368 11.64 16.00 -11.43
C TRP A 368 10.24 15.44 -11.25
N HIS A 369 10.14 14.31 -10.55
CA HIS A 369 8.91 13.75 -10.01
C HIS A 369 9.13 13.40 -8.54
N GLY A 370 8.24 13.86 -7.66
CA GLY A 370 8.26 13.52 -6.24
C GLY A 370 7.08 12.64 -5.86
N SER A 371 7.29 11.75 -4.89
CA SER A 371 6.24 10.91 -4.33
C SER A 371 6.58 10.53 -2.89
N ARG A 372 5.63 9.89 -2.20
CA ARG A 372 5.88 9.31 -0.89
C ARG A 372 6.82 8.12 -1.02
N ILE A 373 7.67 7.91 -0.02
CA ILE A 373 8.64 6.81 -0.02
C ILE A 373 8.01 5.43 -0.27
N ASN A 374 6.85 5.16 0.34
CA ASN A 374 6.14 3.88 0.21
C ASN A 374 5.76 3.56 -1.25
N ASN A 375 5.68 4.57 -2.12
CA ASN A 375 5.35 4.40 -3.53
C ASN A 375 6.59 4.07 -4.39
N PHE A 376 7.82 4.33 -3.91
CA PHE A 376 9.01 4.18 -4.75
C PHE A 376 9.33 2.73 -5.12
N TYR A 377 9.00 1.77 -4.25
CA TYR A 377 9.14 0.36 -4.61
C TYR A 377 8.22 0.01 -5.80
N ASP A 378 6.96 0.46 -5.78
CA ASP A 378 6.01 0.24 -6.88
C ASP A 378 6.39 1.02 -8.14
N ILE A 379 6.87 2.26 -8.01
CA ILE A 379 7.37 3.07 -9.14
C ILE A 379 8.57 2.37 -9.80
N LEU A 380 9.52 1.86 -9.02
CA LEU A 380 10.65 1.11 -9.56
C LEU A 380 10.20 -0.24 -10.15
N SER A 381 9.19 -0.90 -9.57
CA SER A 381 8.71 -2.21 -10.04
C SER A 381 7.85 -2.15 -11.30
N HIS A 382 6.99 -1.13 -11.44
CA HIS A 382 6.00 -1.04 -12.53
C HIS A 382 6.17 0.19 -13.42
N GLY A 383 7.05 1.13 -13.04
CA GLY A 383 7.17 2.43 -13.68
C GLY A 383 6.08 3.41 -13.22
N LEU A 384 6.19 4.67 -13.66
CA LEU A 384 5.14 5.66 -13.41
C LEU A 384 3.86 5.29 -14.16
N ARG A 385 2.71 5.42 -13.50
CA ARG A 385 1.39 5.07 -14.04
C ARG A 385 0.46 6.28 -14.01
N ILE A 386 -0.40 6.36 -15.01
CA ILE A 386 -1.54 7.27 -14.97
C ILE A 386 -2.54 6.70 -13.98
N ALA A 387 -3.05 7.56 -13.10
CA ALA A 387 -4.06 7.15 -12.14
C ALA A 387 -5.29 6.54 -12.86
N PRO A 388 -5.80 5.39 -12.41
CA PRO A 388 -6.91 4.73 -13.06
C PRO A 388 -8.21 5.57 -12.92
N PHE A 389 -9.23 5.26 -13.73
CA PHE A 389 -10.42 6.12 -13.88
C PHE A 389 -11.21 6.33 -12.57
N GLU A 390 -11.05 5.42 -11.63
CA GLU A 390 -11.71 5.36 -10.33
C GLU A 390 -11.10 6.32 -9.32
N ILE A 391 -9.81 6.66 -9.47
CA ILE A 391 -9.19 7.65 -8.58
C ILE A 391 -9.80 9.03 -8.86
N PRO A 392 -10.30 9.75 -7.84
CA PRO A 392 -10.93 11.04 -8.07
C PRO A 392 -9.98 12.11 -8.68
N ASN A 393 -10.43 12.90 -9.67
CA ASN A 393 -9.63 13.87 -10.47
C ASN A 393 -8.91 15.07 -9.76
N LYS A 394 -8.66 15.10 -8.45
CA LYS A 394 -8.19 16.32 -7.72
C LYS A 394 -6.86 16.01 -7.08
N GLY A 395 -5.91 16.92 -7.30
CA GLY A 395 -4.46 16.65 -7.31
C GLY A 395 -3.87 16.76 -8.73
N TYR A 396 -4.72 16.69 -9.76
CA TYR A 396 -4.34 16.78 -11.17
C TYR A 396 -4.90 18.07 -11.79
N MET A 397 -4.09 19.14 -11.81
CA MET A 397 -4.52 20.45 -12.32
C MET A 397 -4.98 20.44 -13.79
N PHE A 398 -4.56 19.44 -14.55
CA PHE A 398 -4.73 19.32 -15.99
C PHE A 398 -5.32 17.96 -16.42
N GLY A 399 -5.91 17.21 -15.48
CA GLY A 399 -6.46 15.87 -15.76
C GLY A 399 -5.44 14.74 -15.53
N LYS A 400 -5.89 13.49 -15.69
CA LYS A 400 -5.10 12.32 -15.29
C LYS A 400 -3.94 12.09 -16.24
N GLY A 401 -2.76 12.48 -15.81
CA GLY A 401 -1.49 12.22 -16.47
C GLY A 401 -0.40 11.96 -15.45
N ILE A 402 0.83 11.82 -15.94
CA ILE A 402 2.03 11.76 -15.11
C ILE A 402 2.59 13.18 -15.02
N TYR A 403 2.74 13.66 -13.80
CA TYR A 403 3.13 15.04 -13.50
C TYR A 403 4.61 15.14 -13.19
N PHE A 404 5.24 16.16 -13.76
CA PHE A 404 6.64 16.51 -13.56
C PHE A 404 6.80 18.02 -13.36
N ALA A 405 7.93 18.41 -12.78
CA ALA A 405 8.34 19.80 -12.62
C ALA A 405 9.80 19.98 -13.02
N ASP A 406 10.15 21.17 -13.50
CA ASP A 406 11.54 21.60 -13.67
C ASP A 406 12.14 22.16 -12.36
N VAL A 407 11.29 22.54 -11.40
CA VAL A 407 11.63 22.99 -10.04
C VAL A 407 11.74 21.82 -9.06
N ALA A 408 12.93 21.57 -8.51
CA ALA A 408 13.19 20.46 -7.59
C ALA A 408 12.27 20.46 -6.36
N THR A 409 12.14 21.59 -5.66
CA THR A 409 11.29 21.67 -4.45
C THR A 409 9.79 21.62 -4.74
N LYS A 410 9.35 21.92 -5.97
CA LYS A 410 7.95 21.70 -6.33
C LYS A 410 7.62 20.20 -6.28
N SER A 411 8.49 19.37 -6.87
CA SER A 411 8.42 17.93 -6.75
C SER A 411 8.69 17.46 -5.31
N GLY A 412 9.64 18.08 -4.60
CA GLY A 412 9.95 17.80 -3.19
C GLY A 412 8.75 17.89 -2.24
N ASN A 413 7.78 18.78 -2.50
CA ASN A 413 6.56 18.89 -1.70
C ASN A 413 5.73 17.60 -1.70
N TYR A 414 5.77 16.81 -2.77
CA TYR A 414 5.06 15.52 -2.86
C TYR A 414 5.71 14.42 -2.04
N CYS A 415 6.92 14.65 -1.51
CA CYS A 415 7.58 13.77 -0.54
C CYS A 415 7.10 14.05 0.91
N TYR A 416 6.27 15.08 1.12
CA TYR A 416 5.80 15.56 2.43
C TYR A 416 7.00 15.83 3.37
N PRO A 417 7.80 16.87 3.10
CA PRO A 417 9.01 17.15 3.86
C PRO A 417 8.71 17.39 5.34
N SER A 418 9.61 16.91 6.20
CA SER A 418 9.65 17.23 7.62
C SER A 418 11.11 17.23 8.07
N ASN A 419 11.40 17.86 9.20
CA ASN A 419 12.79 17.98 9.67
C ASN A 419 13.45 16.61 9.85
N ASP A 420 14.66 16.44 9.33
CA ASP A 420 15.46 15.20 9.35
C ASP A 420 14.81 14.00 8.63
N LYS A 421 13.78 14.23 7.81
CA LYS A 421 13.14 13.18 7.03
C LYS A 421 13.94 12.90 5.76
N ARG A 422 14.27 11.64 5.53
CA ARG A 422 14.75 11.16 4.22
C ARG A 422 13.59 11.04 3.23
N GLY A 423 13.84 11.35 1.96
CA GLY A 423 12.90 11.14 0.87
C GLY A 423 13.60 10.84 -0.44
N LEU A 424 12.81 10.53 -1.46
CA LEU A 424 13.29 10.19 -2.78
C LEU A 424 12.63 11.09 -3.82
N LEU A 425 13.42 11.51 -4.79
CA LEU A 425 12.98 12.20 -6.00
C LEU A 425 13.39 11.37 -7.21
N LEU A 426 12.53 11.27 -8.20
CA LEU A 426 12.82 10.65 -9.48
C LEU A 426 13.14 11.74 -10.51
N LEU A 427 14.23 11.56 -11.25
CA LEU A 427 14.49 12.27 -12.50
C LEU A 427 14.17 11.33 -13.66
N ALA A 428 13.27 11.76 -14.53
CA ALA A 428 12.85 11.02 -15.71
C ALA A 428 13.10 11.83 -16.98
N GLU A 429 13.48 11.12 -18.04
CA GLU A 429 13.36 11.60 -19.42
C GLU A 429 11.89 11.65 -19.80
N VAL A 430 11.43 12.83 -20.20
CA VAL A 430 10.05 13.08 -20.59
C VAL A 430 10.06 13.70 -21.99
N GLU A 431 9.36 13.05 -22.92
CA GLU A 431 9.17 13.53 -24.28
C GLU A 431 7.93 14.43 -24.33
N CYS A 432 8.14 15.75 -24.32
CA CYS A 432 7.08 16.74 -24.37
C CYS A 432 6.75 17.09 -25.84
N HIS A 433 5.47 17.06 -26.23
CA HIS A 433 5.05 17.62 -27.52
C HIS A 433 5.34 19.14 -27.50
N SER A 434 6.03 19.68 -28.52
CA SER A 434 6.45 21.10 -28.61
C SER A 434 5.32 22.07 -28.24
N LYS A 435 5.52 23.17 -27.51
CA LYS A 435 6.57 24.21 -27.57
C LYS A 435 6.56 24.98 -26.22
N ILE A 436 7.72 25.33 -25.65
CA ILE A 436 8.02 26.66 -25.06
C ILE A 436 9.54 26.83 -24.94
N MET A 437 9.93 28.03 -25.35
CA MET A 437 11.20 28.75 -25.30
C MET A 437 12.06 28.45 -24.07
N LEU A 438 13.33 28.07 -24.26
CA LEU A 438 14.32 28.03 -23.18
C LEU A 438 15.44 29.01 -23.47
N CYS A 439 15.55 30.04 -22.63
CA CYS A 439 16.81 30.72 -22.37
C CYS A 439 17.66 29.77 -21.49
N ALA A 440 18.83 29.39 -21.99
CA ALA A 440 19.87 28.61 -21.31
C ALA A 440 19.55 27.14 -20.93
N SER A 441 19.38 26.27 -21.93
CA SER A 441 19.48 24.80 -21.74
C SER A 441 20.93 24.31 -21.94
N ARG A 442 21.41 23.41 -21.07
CA ARG A 442 22.59 22.57 -21.35
C ARG A 442 22.12 21.17 -21.74
N CYS A 443 22.71 20.61 -22.79
CA CYS A 443 22.51 19.22 -23.20
C CYS A 443 23.44 18.32 -22.40
N PHE A 444 22.93 17.19 -21.91
CA PHE A 444 23.77 16.07 -21.51
C PHE A 444 24.36 15.44 -22.78
N SER A 445 25.65 15.12 -22.81
CA SER A 445 26.30 14.55 -24.00
C SER A 445 25.66 13.23 -24.49
N ASP A 446 25.80 13.01 -25.80
CA ASP A 446 25.34 11.95 -26.71
C ASP A 446 23.82 11.74 -26.96
N ASP A 447 22.89 12.17 -26.09
CA ASP A 447 21.46 11.76 -26.19
C ASP A 447 20.41 12.91 -26.38
N GLU A 448 20.84 14.14 -26.69
CA GLU A 448 19.97 15.32 -26.92
C GLU A 448 18.90 15.57 -25.81
N VAL A 449 19.23 15.29 -24.54
CA VAL A 449 18.33 15.55 -23.40
C VAL A 449 18.59 16.95 -22.83
N CYS A 450 17.54 17.77 -22.78
CA CYS A 450 17.57 19.11 -22.20
C CYS A 450 17.42 19.08 -20.67
N ILE A 451 18.33 19.73 -19.95
CA ILE A 451 18.25 19.92 -18.49
C ILE A 451 18.02 21.40 -18.19
N PRO A 452 16.87 21.80 -17.61
CA PRO A 452 16.59 23.18 -17.27
C PRO A 452 17.28 23.56 -15.95
N LEU A 453 18.59 23.84 -16.01
CA LEU A 453 19.44 24.10 -14.83
C LEU A 453 19.12 25.42 -14.09
N GLY A 454 18.17 26.23 -14.55
CA GLY A 454 17.90 27.55 -13.99
C GLY A 454 19.02 28.58 -14.27
N PRO A 455 19.06 29.70 -13.52
CA PRO A 455 18.19 30.04 -12.39
C PRO A 455 16.73 30.26 -12.80
N LEU A 456 15.82 30.26 -11.83
CA LEU A 456 14.42 30.58 -12.07
C LEU A 456 14.29 32.07 -12.40
N GLU A 457 13.66 32.38 -13.53
CA GLU A 457 13.35 33.74 -13.97
C GLU A 457 11.84 34.00 -13.86
N ASP A 458 11.47 35.24 -13.56
CA ASP A 458 10.07 35.64 -13.51
C ASP A 458 9.51 35.74 -14.94
N CYS A 459 8.52 34.89 -15.25
CA CYS A 459 7.82 34.86 -16.53
C CYS A 459 6.38 35.37 -16.42
N SER A 460 6.04 36.12 -15.36
CA SER A 460 4.70 36.68 -15.19
C SER A 460 4.36 37.64 -16.33
N SER A 461 3.25 37.36 -17.02
CA SER A 461 2.64 38.28 -17.98
C SER A 461 1.70 39.22 -17.24
N ASP A 462 1.94 40.53 -17.31
CA ASP A 462 1.07 41.57 -16.74
C ASP A 462 -0.38 41.39 -17.21
N GLY A 463 -1.30 40.99 -16.31
CA GLY A 463 -2.75 41.08 -16.56
C GLY A 463 -3.61 39.85 -16.26
N THR A 464 -3.07 38.71 -15.83
CA THR A 464 -3.89 37.53 -15.46
C THR A 464 -4.26 37.51 -13.98
N LYS A 465 -5.55 37.29 -13.65
CA LYS A 465 -6.08 37.27 -12.27
C LYS A 465 -5.51 36.16 -11.38
N TYR A 466 -5.01 35.05 -11.96
CA TYR A 466 -4.38 33.93 -11.26
C TYR A 466 -3.31 33.30 -12.18
N THR A 467 -2.12 33.03 -11.66
CA THR A 467 -1.02 32.36 -12.37
C THR A 467 -0.46 31.20 -11.55
N LEU A 468 0.03 30.17 -12.23
CA LEU A 468 0.87 29.15 -11.61
C LEU A 468 2.23 29.77 -11.26
N LEU A 469 2.68 29.59 -10.02
CA LEU A 469 3.98 30.13 -9.57
C LEU A 469 5.19 29.43 -10.22
N TYR A 470 5.01 28.18 -10.65
CA TYR A 470 6.07 27.34 -11.22
C TYR A 470 5.47 26.43 -12.30
N ASN A 471 6.28 26.04 -13.28
CA ASN A 471 5.86 25.18 -14.39
C ASN A 471 5.38 23.79 -13.93
N GLU A 472 4.52 23.16 -14.74
CA GLU A 472 4.16 21.74 -14.65
C GLU A 472 4.18 21.13 -16.04
N TYR A 473 4.71 19.91 -16.12
CA TYR A 473 4.73 19.13 -17.34
C TYR A 473 3.88 17.89 -17.10
N VAL A 474 2.87 17.70 -17.94
CA VAL A 474 1.93 16.59 -17.82
C VAL A 474 1.96 15.80 -19.11
N VAL A 475 2.23 14.49 -18.99
CA VAL A 475 2.13 13.55 -20.10
C VAL A 475 0.99 12.58 -19.87
N TYR A 476 0.27 12.26 -20.94
CA TYR A 476 -0.93 11.40 -20.92
C TYR A 476 -0.66 10.02 -21.52
N ASP A 477 0.60 9.71 -21.83
CA ASP A 477 1.05 8.41 -22.28
C ASP A 477 2.30 8.00 -21.50
N VAL A 478 2.22 6.83 -20.87
CA VAL A 478 3.32 6.24 -20.10
C VAL A 478 4.56 5.99 -20.99
N ALA A 479 4.36 5.79 -22.29
CA ALA A 479 5.43 5.60 -23.25
C ALA A 479 6.26 6.88 -23.51
N GLN A 480 5.83 8.05 -23.02
CA GLN A 480 6.60 9.30 -23.10
C GLN A 480 7.58 9.47 -21.93
N VAL A 481 7.66 8.50 -21.02
CA VAL A 481 8.44 8.61 -19.77
C VAL A 481 9.44 7.48 -19.67
N ARG A 482 10.67 7.83 -19.28
CA ARG A 482 11.73 6.88 -18.94
C ARG A 482 12.50 7.34 -17.71
N SER A 483 12.49 6.54 -16.67
CA SER A 483 13.23 6.79 -15.42
C SER A 483 14.74 6.78 -15.68
N ARG A 484 15.47 7.74 -15.11
CA ARG A 484 16.92 7.87 -15.29
C ARG A 484 17.70 7.90 -13.99
N PHE A 485 17.21 8.61 -12.98
CA PHE A 485 17.89 8.69 -11.68
C PHE A 485 16.91 8.71 -10.51
N ILE A 486 17.26 8.04 -9.42
CA ILE A 486 16.69 8.29 -8.09
C ILE A 486 17.67 9.16 -7.31
N VAL A 487 17.20 10.29 -6.80
CA VAL A 487 17.94 11.20 -5.94
C VAL A 487 17.39 11.06 -4.54
N GLU A 488 18.21 10.51 -3.66
CA GLU A 488 17.90 10.39 -2.24
C GLU A 488 18.30 11.67 -1.53
N VAL A 489 17.36 12.27 -0.81
CA VAL A 489 17.54 13.55 -0.13
C VAL A 489 17.15 13.46 1.34
N LYS A 490 17.73 14.34 2.15
CA LYS A 490 17.32 14.64 3.51
C LYS A 490 16.73 16.05 3.55
N PHE A 491 15.52 16.19 4.09
CA PHE A 491 14.83 17.46 4.24
C PHE A 491 15.21 18.15 5.55
N ASN A 492 15.53 19.45 5.48
CA ASN A 492 15.77 20.30 6.65
C ASN A 492 14.80 21.49 6.59
N MET A 493 14.00 21.70 7.64
CA MET A 493 12.94 22.73 7.69
C MET A 493 13.46 24.09 8.14
#